data_AF-A0A526S432-F1
#
_entry.id   AF-A0A526S432-F1
#
_cell.length_a   1.000
_cell.length_b   1.000
_cell.length_c   1.000
_cell.angle_alpha   90.00
_cell.angle_beta   90.00
_cell.angle_gamma   90.00
#
_symmetry.space_group_name_H-M   'P 1'
#
loop_
_entity.id
_entity.type
_entity.pdbx_description
1 polymer ?
#
loop_
_entity_poly.entity_id
_entity_poly.type
_entity_poly.pdbx_seq_one_letter_code
_entity_poly.pdbx_strand_id
1 'polypeptide(L)'
;MMAIKRLLPGGWLSAYAFLYVAFLYLPVVFLPIFSINTAATPKFPLSGVTLKWYEDLPRTPALIDATWNSLIVGVSASVLSTVLGILAARSITRYRYPGRRAINGLIMAPLVLPEVIVAISMLLVMLQLGLSLSLFTVVLGHVLVCIPYSMTVLTSGFEGFDRSLEEA
;
A
#
# COMPACT_ATOMS: atom_id res chain seq x y z
N MET A 1 3.66 26.58 27.77
CA MET A 1 2.92 25.39 28.27
C MET A 1 1.38 25.56 28.16
N MET A 2 0.87 26.26 27.13
CA MET A 2 -0.56 26.61 27.02
C MET A 2 -1.24 26.09 25.74
N ALA A 3 -0.47 25.60 24.77
CA ALA A 3 -0.99 25.15 23.47
C ALA A 3 -1.61 23.73 23.50
N ILE A 4 -1.21 22.87 24.45
CA ILE A 4 -1.66 21.47 24.52
C ILE A 4 -3.08 21.33 25.10
N LYS A 5 -3.50 22.24 25.99
CA LYS A 5 -4.83 22.17 26.64
C LYS A 5 -6.01 22.42 25.70
N ARG A 6 -5.78 22.92 24.48
CA ARG A 6 -6.83 23.21 23.48
C ARG A 6 -7.17 22.01 22.59
N LEU A 7 -6.38 20.94 22.62
CA LEU A 7 -6.58 19.74 21.82
C LEU A 7 -7.45 18.67 22.48
N LEU A 8 -7.72 18.79 23.79
CA LEU A 8 -8.44 17.77 24.56
C LEU A 8 -9.63 18.37 25.34
N PRO A 9 -10.75 18.69 24.68
CA PRO A 9 -12.00 18.91 25.40
C PRO A 9 -12.54 17.53 25.82
N GLY A 10 -12.27 17.15 27.07
CA GLY A 10 -12.81 15.94 27.71
C GLY A 10 -11.78 14.82 27.86
N GLY A 11 -11.33 14.59 29.10
CA GLY A 11 -10.34 13.54 29.42
C GLY A 11 -10.74 12.12 28.97
N TRP A 12 -12.04 11.86 28.82
CA TRP A 12 -12.57 10.57 28.38
C TRP A 12 -12.30 10.28 26.89
N LEU A 13 -12.40 11.29 26.02
CA LEU A 13 -12.18 11.13 24.58
C LEU A 13 -10.70 10.89 24.27
N SER A 14 -9.81 11.60 24.98
CA SER A 14 -8.37 11.32 24.95
C SER A 14 -8.03 9.92 25.44
N ALA A 15 -8.64 9.48 26.54
CA ALA A 15 -8.40 8.15 27.09
C ALA A 15 -8.87 7.06 26.14
N TYR A 16 -10.04 7.24 25.53
CA TYR A 16 -10.55 6.35 24.48
C TYR A 16 -9.61 6.29 23.28
N ALA A 17 -9.21 7.44 22.72
CA ALA A 17 -8.30 7.50 21.58
C ALA A 17 -6.96 6.83 21.89
N PHE A 18 -6.42 7.04 23.09
CA PHE A 18 -5.18 6.39 23.53
C PHE A 18 -5.34 4.87 23.63
N LEU A 19 -6.39 4.39 24.29
CA LEU A 19 -6.66 2.95 24.43
C LEU A 19 -6.88 2.28 23.06
N TYR A 20 -7.58 2.95 22.15
CA TYR A 20 -7.81 2.47 20.80
C TYR A 20 -6.50 2.33 20.02
N VAL A 21 -5.66 3.37 20.03
CA VAL A 21 -4.34 3.33 19.37
C VAL A 21 -3.46 2.27 20.03
N ALA A 22 -3.40 2.21 21.36
CA ALA A 22 -2.62 1.20 22.07
C ALA A 22 -3.04 -0.23 21.70
N PHE A 23 -4.36 -0.49 21.63
CA PHE A 23 -4.90 -1.78 21.23
C PHE A 23 -4.51 -2.16 19.79
N LEU A 24 -4.60 -1.21 18.85
CA LEU A 24 -4.21 -1.44 17.44
C LEU A 24 -2.71 -1.73 17.28
N TYR A 25 -1.85 -1.02 18.04
CA TYR A 25 -0.40 -1.17 17.94
C TYR A 25 0.16 -2.32 18.77
N LEU A 26 -0.57 -2.80 19.79
CA LEU A 26 -0.15 -3.90 20.66
C LEU A 26 0.37 -5.13 19.87
N PRO A 27 -0.36 -5.69 18.88
CA PRO A 27 0.14 -6.83 18.11
C PRO A 27 1.38 -6.50 17.26
N VAL A 28 1.47 -5.27 16.75
CA VAL A 28 2.62 -4.82 15.93
C VAL A 28 3.88 -4.73 16.78
N VAL A 29 3.75 -4.30 18.04
CA VAL A 29 4.86 -4.20 19.00
C VAL A 29 5.45 -5.57 19.36
N PHE A 30 4.72 -6.67 19.17
CA PHE A 30 5.31 -8.00 19.36
C PHE A 30 6.41 -8.33 18.35
N LEU A 31 6.38 -7.77 17.13
CA LEU A 31 7.43 -8.01 16.13
C LEU A 31 8.82 -7.56 16.61
N PRO A 32 9.04 -6.30 17.06
CA PRO A 32 10.35 -5.89 17.60
C PRO A 32 10.70 -6.57 18.93
N ILE A 33 9.72 -7.01 19.72
CA ILE A 33 9.99 -7.79 20.94
C ILE A 33 10.54 -9.18 20.58
N PHE A 34 9.95 -9.84 19.58
CA PHE A 34 10.41 -11.16 19.13
C PHE A 34 11.68 -11.08 18.27
N SER A 35 11.96 -9.96 17.60
CA SER A 35 13.17 -9.81 16.80
C SER A 35 14.45 -9.77 17.63
N ILE A 36 14.36 -9.45 18.92
CA ILE A 36 15.47 -9.52 19.87
C ILE A 36 15.48 -10.83 20.68
N ASN A 37 14.59 -11.78 20.39
CA ASN A 37 14.54 -13.05 21.09
C ASN A 37 15.62 -14.02 20.58
N THR A 38 16.27 -14.74 21.48
CA THR A 38 17.25 -15.77 21.09
C THR A 38 16.60 -16.94 20.34
N ALA A 39 15.33 -17.25 20.64
CA ALA A 39 14.61 -18.31 19.94
C ALA A 39 14.11 -17.84 18.57
N ALA A 40 14.29 -18.68 17.54
CA ALA A 40 13.84 -18.42 16.17
C ALA A 40 12.31 -18.41 16.00
N THR A 41 11.56 -18.90 17.00
CA THR A 41 10.10 -18.93 16.99
C THR A 41 9.53 -17.90 17.97
N PRO A 42 8.53 -17.10 17.56
CA PRO A 42 7.88 -16.14 18.42
C PRO A 42 6.99 -16.87 19.43
N LYS A 43 7.47 -17.01 20.66
CA LYS A 43 6.74 -17.64 21.76
C LYS A 43 7.07 -16.95 23.09
N PHE A 44 6.11 -17.00 24.00
CA PHE A 44 6.30 -16.61 25.39
C PHE A 44 6.52 -17.84 26.29
N PRO A 45 7.34 -17.73 27.36
CA PRO A 45 8.19 -16.59 27.72
C PRO A 45 9.38 -16.42 26.76
N LEU A 46 9.96 -15.21 26.70
CA LEU A 46 11.17 -14.96 25.91
C LEU A 46 12.33 -15.80 26.45
N SER A 47 13.11 -16.39 25.53
CA SER A 47 14.20 -17.30 25.92
C SER A 47 15.50 -16.54 26.26
N GLY A 48 15.65 -15.31 25.78
CA GLY A 48 16.79 -14.44 26.01
C GLY A 48 16.77 -13.24 25.07
N VAL A 49 17.66 -12.27 25.31
CA VAL A 49 17.84 -11.09 24.45
C VAL A 49 19.09 -11.24 23.60
N THR A 50 18.99 -11.02 22.28
CA THR A 50 20.11 -11.08 21.34
C THR A 50 19.95 -10.06 20.20
N LEU A 51 21.07 -9.63 19.62
CA LEU A 51 21.11 -8.87 18.37
C LEU A 51 21.62 -9.68 17.18
N LYS A 52 21.81 -11.00 17.36
CA LYS A 52 22.36 -11.90 16.33
C LYS A 52 21.62 -11.79 14.98
N TRP A 53 20.30 -11.71 14.98
CA TRP A 53 19.51 -11.60 13.74
C TRP A 53 19.82 -10.33 12.93
N TYR A 54 20.19 -9.25 13.61
CA TYR A 54 20.60 -8.00 12.98
C TYR A 54 22.05 -8.08 12.48
N GLU A 55 22.93 -8.78 13.19
CA GLU A 55 24.32 -9.01 12.76
C GLU A 55 24.42 -9.97 11.57
N ASP A 56 23.51 -10.94 11.49
CA ASP A 56 23.41 -11.92 10.40
C ASP A 56 22.71 -11.33 9.16
N LEU A 57 22.02 -10.19 9.29
CA LEU A 57 21.26 -9.55 8.21
C LEU A 57 22.14 -9.25 6.97
N PRO A 58 23.32 -8.59 7.10
CA PRO A 58 24.19 -8.31 5.94
C PRO A 58 24.81 -9.58 5.35
N ARG A 59 24.77 -10.71 6.07
CA ARG A 59 25.32 -12.00 5.67
C ARG A 59 24.29 -12.90 5.00
N THR A 60 23.06 -12.39 4.79
CA THR A 60 21.94 -13.14 4.22
C THR A 60 21.53 -12.53 2.88
N PRO A 61 22.21 -12.86 1.75
CA PRO A 61 21.95 -12.27 0.44
C PRO A 61 20.49 -12.36 0.00
N ALA A 62 19.83 -13.49 0.26
CA ALA A 62 18.42 -13.67 -0.09
C ALA A 62 17.50 -12.61 0.53
N LEU A 63 17.80 -12.15 1.75
CA LEU A 63 17.00 -11.14 2.45
C LEU A 63 17.31 -9.73 1.95
N ILE A 64 18.57 -9.48 1.58
CA ILE A 64 19.01 -8.23 0.93
C ILE A 64 18.36 -8.11 -0.45
N ASP A 65 18.43 -9.16 -1.26
CA ASP A 65 17.84 -9.22 -2.61
C ASP A 65 16.32 -9.07 -2.54
N ALA A 66 15.65 -9.75 -1.60
CA ALA A 66 14.21 -9.58 -1.38
C ALA A 66 13.85 -8.14 -0.98
N THR A 67 14.67 -7.49 -0.15
CA THR A 67 14.47 -6.09 0.22
C THR A 67 14.59 -5.17 -0.99
N TRP A 68 15.61 -5.38 -1.83
CA TRP A 68 15.82 -4.55 -3.02
C TRP A 68 14.75 -4.77 -4.08
N ASN A 69 14.37 -6.03 -4.33
CA ASN A 69 13.26 -6.38 -5.20
C ASN A 69 11.95 -5.72 -4.75
N SER A 70 11.66 -5.76 -3.44
CA SER A 70 10.46 -5.13 -2.87
C SER A 70 10.49 -3.61 -3.04
N LEU A 71 11.65 -2.97 -2.84
CA LEU A 71 11.82 -1.54 -3.04
C LEU A 71 11.61 -1.13 -4.50
N ILE A 72 12.23 -1.86 -5.44
CA ILE A 72 12.07 -1.62 -6.88
C ILE A 72 10.61 -1.77 -7.29
N VAL A 73 9.93 -2.84 -6.85
CA VAL A 73 8.53 -3.09 -7.16
C VAL A 73 7.64 -2.00 -6.56
N GLY A 74 7.78 -1.70 -5.27
CA GLY A 74 6.97 -0.72 -4.57
C GLY A 74 7.11 0.69 -5.16
N VAL A 75 8.34 1.14 -5.40
CA VAL A 75 8.58 2.46 -5.99
C VAL A 75 8.06 2.52 -7.43
N SER A 76 8.39 1.55 -8.27
CA SER A 76 7.94 1.53 -9.67
C SER A 76 6.42 1.48 -9.79
N ALA A 77 5.78 0.60 -9.02
CA ALA A 77 4.33 0.47 -9.02
C ALA A 77 3.64 1.74 -8.49
N SER A 78 4.16 2.35 -7.41
CA SER A 78 3.61 3.59 -6.86
C SER A 78 3.67 4.74 -7.87
N VAL A 79 4.81 4.95 -8.53
CA VAL A 79 4.97 6.02 -9.53
C VAL A 79 4.06 5.78 -10.73
N LEU A 80 4.09 4.58 -11.32
CA LEU A 80 3.30 4.27 -12.52
C LEU A 80 1.80 4.31 -12.25
N SER A 81 1.33 3.71 -11.15
CA SER A 81 -0.10 3.75 -10.78
C SER A 81 -0.57 5.14 -10.38
N THR A 82 0.29 5.98 -9.80
CA THR A 82 -0.03 7.38 -9.52
C THR A 82 -0.18 8.17 -10.81
N VAL A 83 0.77 8.06 -11.74
CA VAL A 83 0.69 8.75 -13.04
C VAL A 83 -0.57 8.32 -13.81
N LEU A 84 -0.81 7.02 -13.94
CA LEU A 84 -2.00 6.50 -14.61
C LEU A 84 -3.30 6.88 -13.87
N GLY A 85 -3.27 6.85 -12.55
CA GLY A 85 -4.38 7.28 -11.69
C GLY A 85 -4.71 8.76 -11.85
N ILE A 86 -3.71 9.64 -12.00
CA ILE A 86 -3.92 11.07 -12.29
C ILE A 86 -4.64 11.24 -13.62
N LEU A 87 -4.18 10.55 -14.67
CA LEU A 87 -4.79 10.62 -15.99
C LEU A 87 -6.25 10.13 -15.94
N ALA A 88 -6.49 8.99 -15.29
CA ALA A 88 -7.83 8.41 -15.15
C ALA A 88 -8.75 9.31 -14.31
N ALA A 89 -8.30 9.76 -13.14
CA ALA A 89 -9.05 10.62 -12.22
C ALA A 89 -9.36 12.00 -12.85
N ARG A 90 -8.41 12.60 -13.58
CA ARG A 90 -8.66 13.85 -14.29
C ARG A 90 -9.66 13.65 -15.43
N SER A 91 -9.52 12.56 -16.21
CA SER A 91 -10.45 12.26 -17.30
C SER A 91 -11.88 12.10 -16.79
N ILE A 92 -12.08 11.36 -15.68
CA ILE A 92 -13.39 11.10 -15.11
C ILE A 92 -14.00 12.36 -14.48
N THR A 93 -13.21 13.20 -13.81
CA THR A 93 -13.75 14.38 -13.10
C THR A 93 -14.03 15.57 -14.01
N ARG A 94 -13.24 15.76 -15.07
CA ARG A 94 -13.29 16.96 -15.91
C ARG A 94 -14.01 16.77 -17.24
N TYR A 95 -13.98 15.58 -17.83
CA TYR A 95 -14.49 15.37 -19.18
C TYR A 95 -15.78 14.54 -19.22
N ARG A 96 -16.58 14.79 -20.26
CA ARG A 96 -17.76 13.98 -20.61
C ARG A 96 -17.49 13.34 -21.97
N TYR A 97 -17.46 12.01 -22.01
CA TYR A 97 -17.20 11.24 -23.21
C TYR A 97 -18.05 9.95 -23.23
N PRO A 98 -18.40 9.41 -24.41
CA PRO A 98 -19.15 8.16 -24.50
C PRO A 98 -18.34 6.99 -23.92
N GLY A 99 -19.00 6.06 -23.24
CA GLY A 99 -18.35 4.89 -22.62
C GLY A 99 -17.68 5.14 -21.26
N ARG A 100 -17.72 6.36 -20.74
CA ARG A 100 -17.12 6.75 -19.44
C ARG A 100 -17.42 5.79 -18.29
N ARG A 101 -18.68 5.35 -18.14
CA ARG A 101 -19.08 4.41 -17.08
C ARG A 101 -18.45 3.03 -17.23
N ALA A 102 -18.38 2.51 -18.46
CA ALA A 102 -17.80 1.21 -18.74
C ALA A 102 -16.29 1.21 -18.49
N ILE A 103 -15.59 2.25 -18.94
CA ILE A 103 -14.14 2.43 -18.68
C ILE A 103 -13.87 2.53 -17.19
N ASN A 104 -14.65 3.32 -16.45
CA ASN A 104 -14.50 3.40 -14.99
C ASN A 104 -14.76 2.05 -14.32
N GLY A 105 -15.79 1.32 -14.74
CA GLY A 105 -16.06 -0.03 -14.25
C GLY A 105 -14.92 -1.00 -14.51
N LEU A 106 -14.28 -0.93 -15.68
CA LEU A 106 -13.13 -1.76 -16.02
C LEU A 106 -11.90 -1.43 -15.15
N ILE A 107 -11.62 -0.14 -14.95
CA ILE A 107 -10.50 0.28 -14.08
C ILE A 107 -10.74 -0.17 -12.63
N MET A 108 -11.98 -0.09 -12.16
CA MET A 108 -12.37 -0.46 -10.79
C MET A 108 -12.55 -1.97 -10.58
N ALA A 109 -12.63 -2.77 -11.66
CA ALA A 109 -12.88 -4.20 -11.59
C ALA A 109 -11.93 -4.96 -10.64
N PRO A 110 -10.60 -4.68 -10.60
CA PRO A 110 -9.69 -5.37 -9.71
C PRO A 110 -10.00 -5.20 -8.21
N LEU A 111 -10.71 -4.14 -7.80
CA LEU A 111 -11.09 -3.93 -6.38
C LEU A 111 -12.20 -4.86 -5.91
N VAL A 112 -13.04 -5.33 -6.84
CA VAL A 112 -14.22 -6.16 -6.52
C VAL A 112 -13.93 -7.64 -6.74
N LEU A 113 -13.03 -7.94 -7.67
CA LEU A 113 -12.62 -9.31 -7.98
C LEU A 113 -11.74 -9.89 -6.86
N PRO A 114 -11.86 -11.18 -6.55
CA PRO A 114 -10.92 -11.85 -5.65
C PRO A 114 -9.48 -11.73 -6.18
N GLU A 115 -8.55 -11.25 -5.35
CA GLU A 115 -7.16 -10.97 -5.76
C GLU A 115 -6.47 -12.20 -6.36
N VAL A 116 -6.74 -13.38 -5.82
CA VAL A 116 -6.21 -14.66 -6.34
C VAL A 116 -6.63 -14.90 -7.79
N ILE A 117 -7.88 -14.57 -8.15
CA ILE A 117 -8.37 -14.74 -9.53
C ILE A 117 -7.65 -13.77 -10.47
N VAL A 118 -7.48 -12.51 -10.05
CA VAL A 118 -6.74 -11.50 -10.82
C VAL A 118 -5.29 -11.95 -11.03
N ALA A 119 -4.62 -12.42 -9.98
CA ALA A 119 -3.23 -12.87 -10.03
C ALA A 119 -3.04 -14.06 -10.98
N ILE A 120 -3.89 -15.10 -10.88
CA ILE A 120 -3.81 -16.27 -11.77
C ILE A 120 -4.12 -15.89 -13.21
N SER A 121 -5.14 -15.06 -13.44
CA SER A 121 -5.50 -14.60 -14.79
C SER A 121 -4.37 -13.83 -15.43
N MET A 122 -3.73 -12.94 -14.66
CA MET A 122 -2.60 -12.16 -15.14
C MET A 122 -1.39 -13.04 -15.45
N LEU A 123 -1.07 -14.02 -14.60
CA LEU A 123 -0.03 -15.01 -14.87
C LEU A 123 -0.28 -15.72 -16.20
N LEU A 124 -1.49 -16.22 -16.42
CA LEU A 124 -1.86 -16.92 -17.66
C LEU A 124 -1.72 -16.01 -18.89
N VAL A 125 -2.16 -14.75 -18.79
CA VAL A 125 -2.02 -13.77 -19.88
C VAL A 125 -0.55 -13.50 -20.19
N MET A 126 0.30 -13.30 -19.17
CA MET A 126 1.74 -13.08 -19.38
C MET A 126 2.39 -14.27 -20.09
N LEU A 127 2.07 -15.50 -19.68
CA LEU A 127 2.58 -16.72 -20.31
C LEU A 127 2.07 -16.89 -21.75
N GLN A 128 0.79 -16.60 -22.02
CA GLN A 128 0.23 -16.64 -23.37
C GLN A 128 0.84 -15.60 -24.31
N LEU A 129 1.22 -14.44 -23.78
CA LEU A 129 1.95 -13.40 -24.50
C LEU A 129 3.45 -13.74 -24.69
N GLY A 130 3.93 -14.88 -24.17
CA GLY A 130 5.33 -15.29 -24.25
C GLY A 130 6.27 -14.45 -23.37
N LEU A 131 5.72 -13.74 -22.37
CA LEU A 131 6.53 -12.94 -21.45
C LEU A 131 7.18 -13.84 -20.40
N SER A 132 8.48 -13.66 -20.20
CA SER A 132 9.22 -14.34 -19.15
C SER A 132 8.90 -13.75 -17.77
N LEU A 133 8.72 -14.63 -16.79
CA LEU A 133 8.49 -14.23 -15.40
C LEU A 133 9.72 -13.52 -14.85
N SER A 134 9.52 -12.28 -14.45
CA SER A 134 10.58 -11.37 -14.03
C SER A 134 10.04 -10.29 -13.10
N LEU A 135 10.93 -9.52 -12.48
CA LEU A 135 10.56 -8.38 -11.65
C LEU A 135 9.66 -7.38 -12.40
N PHE A 136 9.87 -7.24 -13.71
CA PHE A 136 9.03 -6.42 -14.58
C PHE A 136 7.57 -6.90 -14.60
N THR A 137 7.33 -8.21 -14.74
CA THR A 137 5.96 -8.77 -14.72
C THR A 137 5.29 -8.59 -13.35
N VAL A 138 6.08 -8.60 -12.26
CA VAL A 138 5.59 -8.32 -10.91
C VAL A 138 5.19 -6.85 -10.77
N VAL A 139 5.98 -5.92 -11.30
CA VAL A 139 5.66 -4.48 -11.34
C VAL A 139 4.34 -4.26 -12.09
N LEU A 140 4.19 -4.86 -13.27
CA LEU A 140 2.97 -4.78 -14.06
C LEU A 140 1.73 -5.22 -13.28
N GLY A 141 1.83 -6.32 -12.52
CA GLY A 141 0.74 -6.80 -11.69
C GLY A 141 0.38 -5.87 -10.55
N HIS A 142 1.38 -5.32 -9.86
CA HIS A 142 1.15 -4.32 -8.83
C HIS A 142 0.52 -3.05 -9.41
N VAL A 143 0.98 -2.58 -10.58
CA VAL A 143 0.39 -1.42 -11.25
C VAL A 143 -1.10 -1.65 -11.54
N LEU A 144 -1.47 -2.81 -12.09
CA LEU A 144 -2.86 -3.16 -12.39
C LEU A 144 -3.76 -3.03 -11.14
N VAL A 145 -3.30 -3.55 -10.01
CA VAL A 145 -4.06 -3.55 -8.75
C VAL A 145 -4.04 -2.16 -8.09
N CYS A 146 -2.95 -1.41 -8.19
CA CYS A 146 -2.79 -0.10 -7.56
C CYS A 146 -3.51 1.05 -8.29
N ILE A 147 -3.73 0.95 -9.61
CA ILE A 147 -4.42 2.00 -10.39
C ILE A 147 -5.77 2.40 -9.77
N PRO A 148 -6.71 1.48 -9.45
CA PRO A 148 -8.01 1.89 -8.92
C PRO A 148 -7.91 2.58 -7.56
N TYR A 149 -7.04 2.12 -6.65
CA TYR A 149 -6.79 2.81 -5.38
C TYR A 149 -6.30 4.23 -5.58
N SER A 150 -5.28 4.40 -6.43
CA SER A 150 -4.72 5.70 -6.80
C SER A 150 -5.79 6.63 -7.40
N MET A 151 -6.55 6.12 -8.38
CA MET A 151 -7.62 6.86 -9.04
C MET A 151 -8.70 7.32 -8.06
N THR A 152 -9.13 6.47 -7.11
CA THR A 152 -10.15 6.83 -6.12
C THR A 152 -9.71 7.98 -5.22
N VAL A 153 -8.49 7.92 -4.69
CA VAL A 153 -7.94 8.99 -3.84
C VAL A 153 -7.80 10.30 -4.63
N LEU A 154 -7.26 10.23 -5.85
CA LEU A 154 -7.04 11.39 -6.71
C LEU A 154 -8.35 12.02 -7.20
N THR A 155 -9.39 11.21 -7.45
CA THR A 155 -10.72 11.68 -7.83
C THR A 155 -11.30 12.55 -6.71
N SER A 156 -11.25 12.08 -5.46
CA SER A 156 -11.68 12.86 -4.29
C SER A 156 -10.89 14.16 -4.15
N GLY A 157 -9.60 14.16 -4.46
CA GLY A 157 -8.77 15.36 -4.49
C GLY A 157 -9.22 16.35 -5.58
N PHE A 158 -9.37 15.89 -6.82
CA PHE A 158 -9.78 16.72 -7.96
C PHE A 158 -11.19 17.28 -7.86
N GLU A 159 -12.11 16.58 -7.19
CA GLU A 159 -13.46 17.09 -6.91
C GLU A 159 -13.45 18.26 -5.92
N GLY A 160 -12.43 18.36 -5.05
CA GLY A 160 -12.26 19.47 -4.11
C GLY A 160 -11.67 20.75 -4.71
N PHE A 161 -11.12 20.70 -5.94
CA PHE A 161 -10.57 21.89 -6.61
C PHE A 161 -11.65 22.66 -7.37
N ASP A 162 -11.69 23.98 -7.17
CA ASP A 162 -12.55 24.89 -7.93
C ASP A 162 -12.12 24.90 -9.41
N ARG A 163 -13.09 24.65 -10.30
CA ARG A 163 -12.85 24.62 -11.75
C ARG A 163 -12.38 25.96 -12.30
N SER A 164 -12.76 27.07 -11.68
CA SER A 164 -12.36 28.41 -12.11
C SER A 164 -10.84 28.61 -12.10
N LEU A 165 -10.11 27.88 -11.25
CA LEU A 165 -8.64 27.93 -11.21
C LEU A 165 -7.98 27.23 -12.41
N GLU A 166 -8.69 26.33 -13.10
CA GLU A 166 -8.18 25.66 -14.32
C GLU A 166 -8.51 26.46 -15.59
N GLU A 167 -9.48 27.38 -15.53
CA GLU A 167 -9.97 28.17 -16.66
C GLU A 167 -9.32 29.57 -16.77
N ALA A 168 -8.67 30.05 -15.70
CA ALA A 168 -8.00 31.36 -15.60
C ALA A 168 -6.58 31.36 -16.22
#